data_AF-A0A1J5QSQ7-F1
#
_entry.id   AF-A0A1J5QSQ7-F1
#
_cell.length_a   1.000
_cell.length_b   1.000
_cell.length_c   1.000
_cell.angle_alpha   90.00
_cell.angle_beta   90.00
_cell.angle_gamma   90.00
#
_symmetry.space_group_name_H-M   'P 1'
#
loop_
_entity.id
_entity.type
_entity.pdbx_description
1 polymer ?
#
loop_
_entity_poly.entity_id
_entity_poly.type
_entity_poly.pdbx_seq_one_letter_code
_entity_poly.pdbx_strand_id
1 'polypeptide(L)' 'MAEGLGNAAIARRLFVTEGAVHKHIRSVVAKLDLAPTDQADRRVTAVLRYLEDARRRT' A
#
# COMPACT_ATOMS: atom_id res chain seq x y z
N MET A 1 6.29 3.26 -2.22
CA MET A 1 6.46 1.81 -2.41
C MET A 1 6.26 1.42 -3.86
N ALA A 2 5.13 1.72 -4.51
CA ALA A 2 4.98 1.52 -5.96
C ALA A 2 5.86 2.48 -6.80
N GLU A 3 5.85 3.77 -6.46
CA GLU A 3 6.76 4.78 -7.03
C GLU A 3 8.07 4.93 -6.21
N GLY A 4 8.43 3.95 -5.37
CA GLY A 4 9.60 4.08 -4.47
C GLY A 4 9.43 5.07 -3.29
N LEU A 5 8.33 5.82 -3.21
CA LEU A 5 8.10 6.81 -2.16
C LEU A 5 7.82 6.20 -0.76
N GLY A 6 8.42 6.76 0.29
CA GLY A 6 8.06 6.48 1.70
C GLY A 6 6.85 7.28 2.18
N ASN A 7 6.31 6.96 3.36
CA ASN A 7 5.10 7.61 3.91
C ASN A 7 5.28 9.12 4.09
N ALA A 8 6.45 9.58 4.57
CA ALA A 8 6.76 10.99 4.70
C ALA A 8 6.74 11.74 3.34
N ALA A 9 7.21 11.11 2.26
CA ALA A 9 7.18 11.71 0.92
C ALA A 9 5.75 11.78 0.37
N ILE A 10 4.95 10.74 0.58
CA ILE A 10 3.53 10.70 0.21
C ILE A 10 2.75 11.77 1.00
N ALA A 11 3.00 11.88 2.29
CA ALA A 11 2.39 12.87 3.17
C ALA A 11 2.63 14.30 2.68
N ARG A 12 3.88 14.62 2.30
CA ARG A 12 4.23 15.92 1.70
C ARG A 12 3.50 16.19 0.40
N ARG A 13 3.44 15.21 -0.51
CA ARG A 13 2.77 15.35 -1.82
C ARG A 13 1.27 15.58 -1.68
N LEU A 14 0.64 14.99 -0.67
CA LEU A 14 -0.80 15.05 -0.43
C LEU A 14 -1.19 16.13 0.59
N PHE A 15 -0.24 16.89 1.14
CA PHE A 15 -0.48 17.90 2.18
C PHE A 15 -1.21 17.34 3.41
N VAL A 16 -0.86 16.12 3.84
CA VAL A 16 -1.43 15.45 5.02
C VAL A 16 -0.32 15.02 5.98
N THR A 17 -0.70 14.55 7.17
CA THR A 17 0.27 14.00 8.13
C THR A 17 0.73 12.60 7.73
N GLU A 18 1.95 12.23 8.13
CA GLU A 18 2.44 10.86 7.93
C GLU A 18 1.55 9.81 8.62
N GLY A 19 1.01 10.15 9.80
CA GLY A 19 0.03 9.31 10.51
C GLY A 19 -1.26 9.11 9.72
N ALA A 20 -1.74 10.12 8.99
CA ALA A 20 -2.92 9.99 8.12
C ALA A 20 -2.66 9.00 6.97
N VAL A 21 -1.48 9.08 6.35
CA VAL A 21 -1.05 8.12 5.31
C VAL A 21 -1.01 6.70 5.87
N HIS A 22 -0.40 6.51 7.04
CA HIS A 22 -0.33 5.19 7.68
C HIS A 22 -1.71 4.62 7.99
N LYS A 23 -2.61 5.42 8.58
CA LYS A 23 -3.99 5.01 8.88
C LYS A 23 -4.76 4.63 7.61
N HIS A 24 -4.63 5.43 6.56
CA HIS A 24 -5.29 5.16 5.28
C HIS A 24 -4.82 3.86 4.65
N ILE A 25 -3.50 3.65 4.59
CA ILE A 25 -2.90 2.41 4.08
C ILE A 25 -3.41 1.19 4.86
N ARG A 26 -3.41 1.25 6.20
CA ARG A 26 -3.92 0.14 7.03
C ARG A 26 -5.39 -0.16 6.71
N SER A 27 -6.22 0.86 6.50
CA SER A 27 -7.63 0.68 6.14
C SER A 27 -7.80 0.02 4.77
N VAL A 28 -7.04 0.43 3.76
CA VAL A 28 -7.09 -0.17 2.42
C VAL A 28 -6.66 -1.63 2.45
N VAL A 29 -5.51 -1.93 3.08
CA VAL A 29 -4.99 -3.30 3.18
C VAL A 29 -5.96 -4.21 3.92
N ALA A 30 -6.62 -3.73 4.98
CA ALA A 30 -7.64 -4.49 5.69
C ALA A 30 -8.87 -4.79 4.81
N LYS A 31 -9.29 -3.86 3.95
CA LYS A 31 -10.39 -4.08 3.00
C LYS A 31 -10.05 -5.10 1.90
N LEU A 32 -8.77 -5.29 1.62
CA LEU A 32 -8.29 -6.27 0.64
C LEU A 32 -8.09 -7.67 1.25
N ASP A 33 -8.45 -7.85 2.52
CA ASP A 33 -8.28 -9.10 3.29
C ASP A 33 -6.84 -9.66 3.24
N LEU A 34 -5.87 -8.75 3.17
CA LEU A 34 -4.45 -9.10 3.19
C LEU A 34 -4.06 -9.39 4.64
N ALA A 35 -4.13 -10.67 5.01
CA ALA A 35 -3.74 -11.14 6.34
C ALA A 35 -2.34 -10.63 6.73
N PRO A 36 -2.13 -10.23 8.00
CA PRO A 36 -0.79 -9.95 8.50
C PRO A 36 0.08 -11.21 8.34
N THR A 37 1.22 -11.04 7.69
CA THR A 37 2.25 -12.06 7.57
C THR A 37 3.51 -11.49 8.20
N ASP A 38 4.20 -12.29 9.00
CA ASP A 38 5.47 -11.88 9.62
C ASP A 38 6.64 -11.89 8.62
N GLN A 39 6.40 -12.41 7.41
CA GLN A 39 7.42 -12.66 6.39
C GLN A 39 7.43 -11.60 5.27
N ALA A 40 6.35 -10.82 5.10
CA ALA A 40 6.22 -9.88 3.99
C ALA A 40 5.50 -8.58 4.38
N ASP A 41 5.97 -7.45 3.85
CA ASP A 41 5.25 -6.19 3.97
C ASP A 41 3.94 -6.26 3.15
N ARG A 42 2.80 -6.21 3.85
CA ARG A 42 1.46 -6.27 3.25
C ARG A 42 1.23 -5.28 2.12
N ARG A 43 1.93 -4.13 2.13
CA ARG A 43 1.84 -3.12 1.06
C ARG A 43 2.53 -3.61 -0.21
N VAL A 44 3.61 -4.37 -0.09
CA VAL A 44 4.29 -5.00 -1.24
C VAL A 44 3.41 -6.12 -1.79
N THR A 45 2.83 -6.96 -0.93
CA THR A 45 1.87 -7.99 -1.34
C THR A 45 0.68 -7.39 -2.09
N ALA A 46 0.13 -6.26 -1.60
CA ALA A 46 -0.95 -5.55 -2.27
C ALA A 46 -0.56 -5.08 -3.69
N VAL A 47 0.66 -4.53 -3.85
CA VAL A 47 1.18 -4.08 -5.15
C VAL A 47 1.36 -5.27 -6.09
N LEU A 48 1.96 -6.37 -5.63
CA LEU A 48 2.14 -7.56 -6.45
C LEU A 48 0.79 -8.13 -6.91
N ARG A 49 -0.18 -8.24 -6.00
CA ARG A 49 -1.53 -8.70 -6.34
C ARG A 49 -2.20 -7.81 -7.40
N TYR A 50 -2.08 -6.49 -7.26
CA TYR A 50 -2.58 -5.54 -8.24
C TYR A 50 -1.93 -5.70 -9.62
N LEU A 51 -0.60 -5.87 -9.67
CA LEU A 51 0.13 -6.07 -10.93
C LEU A 51 -0.23 -7.39 -11.62
N GLU A 52 -0.41 -8.46 -10.85
CA GLU A 52 -0.90 -9.73 -11.41
C GLU A 52 -2.31 -9.60 -11.98
N ASP A 53 -3.22 -8.95 -11.25
CA ASP A 53 -4.58 -8.72 -11.72
C ASP A 53 -4.62 -7.82 -12.95
N ALA A 54 -3.78 -6.79 -13.01
CA ALA A 54 -3.62 -5.94 -14.18
C ALA A 54 -3.11 -6.75 -15.39
N ARG A 55 -2.13 -7.63 -15.18
CA ARG A 55 -1.59 -8.50 -16.24
C ARG A 55 -2.60 -9.53 -16.75
N ARG A 56 -3.51 -10.01 -15.89
CA ARG A 56 -4.59 -10.95 -16.26
C ARG A 56 -5.71 -10.31 -17.08
N ARG A 57 -5.81 -8.97 -17.08
CA ARG A 57 -6.85 -8.21 -17.80
C ARG A 57 -6.43 -7.78 -19.21
N THR A 58 -5.15 -7.96 -19.55
CA THR A 58 -4.56 -7.70 -20.87
C THR A 58 -4.45 -8.99 -21.65
#